data_AF-A0A955WRK2-F1
#
_entry.id   AF-A0A955WRK2-F1
#
_cell.length_a   1.000
_cell.length_b   1.000
_cell.length_c   1.000
_cell.angle_alpha   90.00
_cell.angle_beta   90.00
_cell.angle_gamma   90.00
#
_symmetry.space_group_name_H-M   'P 1'
#
loop_
_entity.id
_entity.type
_entity.pdbx_description
1 polymer ?
#
loop_
_entity_poly.entity_id
_entity_poly.type
_entity_poly.pdbx_seq_one_letter_code
_entity_poly.pdbx_strand_id
1 'polypeptide(L)'
;MRALPLPCLLLPGLLVVALSGCDDDGGAATANGYLECDGAQTCDLECPATGECRVEVAGNAQATVRCGTGTCEVDCAAGARCAVSCKTGDCAVTCTGSAACTQRCNAGQCTLTCDAATQSCQQIEGTGDATCTGCTG
;
A
#
# COMPACT_ATOMS: atom_id res chain seq x y z
N MET A 1 6.38 20.24 -27.13
CA MET A 1 5.83 21.27 -26.21
C MET A 1 5.36 20.50 -24.98
N ARG A 2 6.12 20.54 -23.88
CA ARG A 2 5.81 19.80 -22.65
C ARG A 2 4.61 20.48 -21.97
N ALA A 3 3.52 19.73 -21.76
CA ALA A 3 2.39 20.19 -20.98
C ALA A 3 2.83 20.38 -19.53
N LEU A 4 2.57 21.57 -18.97
CA LEU A 4 2.72 21.85 -17.55
C LEU A 4 1.61 21.10 -16.79
N PRO A 5 1.89 20.46 -15.64
CA PRO A 5 0.84 19.91 -14.79
C PRO A 5 -0.02 21.06 -14.24
N LEU A 6 -1.34 20.93 -14.37
CA LEU A 6 -2.32 21.88 -13.86
C LEU A 6 -2.30 21.90 -12.32
N PRO A 7 -2.51 23.06 -11.66
CA PRO A 7 -2.67 23.11 -10.21
C PRO A 7 -3.99 22.46 -9.78
N CYS A 8 -3.92 21.53 -8.82
CA CYS A 8 -5.06 20.90 -8.16
C CYS A 8 -6.02 21.96 -7.60
N LEU A 9 -7.16 22.16 -8.27
CA LEU A 9 -8.26 22.99 -7.79
C LEU A 9 -9.10 22.18 -6.80
N LEU A 10 -8.94 22.46 -5.51
CA LEU A 10 -9.77 22.01 -4.41
C LEU A 10 -11.22 22.49 -4.58
N LEU A 11 -12.14 21.61 -4.97
CA LEU A 11 -13.58 21.84 -4.78
C LEU A 11 -14.06 21.15 -3.49
N PRO A 12 -14.75 21.87 -2.59
CA PRO A 12 -15.31 21.27 -1.39
C PRO A 12 -16.54 20.45 -1.77
N GLY A 13 -16.51 19.14 -1.48
CA GLY A 13 -17.71 18.30 -1.48
C GLY A 13 -17.82 17.21 -2.55
N LEU A 14 -16.77 16.90 -3.32
CA LEU A 14 -16.78 15.77 -4.24
C LEU A 14 -15.67 14.76 -3.88
N LEU A 15 -16.05 13.76 -3.09
CA LEU A 15 -15.19 12.65 -2.66
C LEU A 15 -15.09 11.63 -3.81
N VAL A 16 -14.05 11.77 -4.63
CA VAL A 16 -13.46 10.68 -5.41
C VAL A 16 -11.94 10.86 -5.31
N VAL A 17 -11.31 10.17 -4.36
CA VAL A 17 -9.84 10.11 -4.29
C VAL A 17 -9.39 9.00 -5.23
N ALA A 18 -9.38 9.35 -6.51
CA ALA A 18 -8.50 8.77 -7.50
C ALA A 18 -7.85 9.97 -8.18
N LEU A 19 -6.80 10.50 -7.56
CA LEU A 19 -6.01 11.58 -8.13
C LEU A 19 -4.57 11.11 -8.14
N SER A 20 -4.19 10.59 -9.30
CA SER A 20 -2.85 10.74 -9.85
C SER A 20 -2.29 12.11 -9.44
N GLY A 21 -1.30 12.09 -8.55
CA GLY A 21 -0.52 13.25 -8.12
C GLY A 21 -1.33 14.36 -7.46
N CYS A 22 -1.47 14.33 -6.14
CA CYS A 22 -1.38 15.53 -5.31
C CYS A 22 -0.94 15.14 -3.90
N ASP A 23 0.24 15.63 -3.50
CA ASP A 23 0.73 15.67 -2.14
C ASP A 23 -0.39 16.15 -1.20
N ASP A 24 -0.96 15.27 -0.36
CA ASP A 24 -1.61 15.62 0.91
C ASP A 24 -2.01 14.33 1.66
N ASP A 25 -1.68 14.30 2.95
CA ASP A 25 -1.78 13.17 3.87
C ASP A 25 -3.16 12.51 3.92
N GLY A 26 -3.30 11.26 3.45
CA GLY A 26 -4.45 10.42 3.82
C GLY A 26 -5.49 10.17 2.73
N GLY A 27 -5.23 9.24 1.82
CA GLY A 27 -6.24 8.73 0.89
C GLY A 27 -7.02 7.57 1.50
N ALA A 28 -8.33 7.75 1.72
CA ALA A 28 -9.24 6.66 2.09
C ALA A 28 -10.03 6.19 0.85
N ALA A 29 -9.94 4.91 0.51
CA ALA A 29 -10.71 4.35 -0.60
C ALA A 29 -12.14 3.99 -0.20
N THR A 30 -13.11 4.27 -1.08
CA THR A 30 -14.44 3.66 -1.05
C THR A 30 -14.36 2.21 -1.54
N ALA A 31 -15.31 1.35 -1.12
CA ALA A 31 -15.33 -0.09 -1.45
C ALA A 31 -14.99 -0.36 -2.94
N ASN A 32 -13.98 -1.21 -3.18
CA ASN A 32 -13.35 -1.45 -4.49
C ASN A 32 -12.57 -0.24 -5.00
N GLY A 33 -11.44 0.05 -4.34
CA GLY A 33 -10.61 1.23 -4.62
C GLY A 33 -9.17 0.89 -4.99
N TYR A 34 -8.56 1.81 -5.75
CA TYR A 34 -7.16 1.76 -6.14
C TYR A 34 -6.45 3.02 -5.60
N LEU A 35 -5.35 2.83 -4.87
CA LEU A 35 -4.57 3.91 -4.26
C LEU A 35 -3.14 3.86 -4.76
N GLU A 36 -2.56 5.01 -5.06
CA GLU A 36 -1.19 5.14 -5.54
C GLU A 36 -0.38 6.05 -4.63
N CYS A 37 0.88 5.70 -4.41
CA CYS A 37 1.85 6.48 -3.65
C CYS A 37 3.22 6.42 -4.34
N ASP A 38 3.63 7.48 -5.02
CA ASP A 38 4.86 7.51 -5.82
C ASP A 38 5.71 8.76 -5.59
N GLY A 39 6.96 8.78 -6.02
CA GLY A 39 7.86 9.88 -5.70
C GLY A 39 8.22 9.91 -4.21
N ALA A 40 9.20 10.71 -3.80
CA ALA A 40 9.74 10.67 -2.43
C ALA A 40 8.79 11.22 -1.34
N GLN A 41 7.48 11.06 -1.49
CA GLN A 41 6.42 11.47 -0.58
C GLN A 41 6.13 10.41 0.48
N THR A 42 5.37 10.81 1.51
CA THR A 42 4.90 9.91 2.57
C THR A 42 3.37 9.82 2.48
N CYS A 43 2.82 8.61 2.46
CA CYS A 43 1.39 8.36 2.34
C CYS A 43 0.87 7.56 3.53
N ASP A 44 -0.26 7.97 4.10
CA ASP A 44 -1.10 7.13 4.95
C ASP A 44 -2.32 6.72 4.12
N LEU A 45 -2.48 5.43 3.87
CA LEU A 45 -3.47 4.88 2.96
C LEU A 45 -4.39 3.96 3.74
N GLU A 46 -5.70 4.21 3.66
CA GLU A 46 -6.70 3.39 4.35
C GLU A 46 -7.63 2.73 3.33
N CYS A 47 -7.55 1.40 3.29
CA CYS A 47 -8.45 0.59 2.49
C CYS A 47 -9.83 0.49 3.17
N PRO A 48 -10.90 0.34 2.37
CA PRO A 48 -12.24 0.19 2.90
C PRO A 48 -12.35 -1.03 3.82
N ALA A 49 -13.30 -0.94 4.76
CA ALA A 49 -13.57 -2.04 5.68
C ALA A 49 -13.96 -3.33 4.98
N THR A 50 -14.58 -3.29 3.81
CA THR A 50 -14.99 -4.44 3.00
C THR A 50 -14.76 -4.19 1.52
N GLY A 51 -14.78 -5.25 0.72
CA GLY A 51 -14.51 -5.19 -0.72
C GLY A 51 -13.03 -5.32 -1.04
N GLU A 52 -12.69 -5.06 -2.30
CA GLU A 52 -11.32 -5.14 -2.80
C GLU A 52 -10.61 -3.79 -2.62
N CYS A 53 -9.31 -3.83 -2.33
CA CYS A 53 -8.47 -2.66 -2.28
C CYS A 53 -7.13 -3.00 -2.89
N ARG A 54 -6.68 -2.19 -3.85
CA ARG A 54 -5.36 -2.34 -4.47
C ARG A 54 -4.53 -1.10 -4.22
N VAL A 55 -3.31 -1.28 -3.78
CA VAL A 55 -2.39 -0.18 -3.44
C VAL A 55 -1.09 -0.37 -4.20
N GLU A 56 -0.66 0.63 -4.94
CA GLU A 56 0.66 0.66 -5.58
C GLU A 56 1.55 1.71 -4.93
N VAL A 57 2.77 1.31 -4.57
CA VAL A 57 3.77 2.19 -3.95
C VAL A 57 5.07 2.12 -4.73
N ALA A 58 5.56 3.26 -5.20
CA ALA A 58 6.73 3.34 -6.07
C ALA A 58 7.61 4.57 -5.78
N GLY A 59 8.72 4.73 -6.51
CA GLY A 59 9.42 6.02 -6.60
C GLY A 59 10.07 6.55 -5.31
N ASN A 60 10.60 5.68 -4.45
CA ASN A 60 11.11 6.02 -3.12
C ASN A 60 10.08 6.57 -2.13
N ALA A 61 8.79 6.36 -2.40
CA ALA A 61 7.72 6.74 -1.48
C ALA A 61 7.75 5.92 -0.19
N GLN A 62 7.17 6.49 0.87
CA GLN A 62 6.99 5.83 2.15
C GLN A 62 5.50 5.70 2.45
N ALA A 63 4.94 4.51 2.32
CA ALA A 63 3.52 4.26 2.51
C ALA A 63 3.24 3.48 3.80
N THR A 64 2.29 3.96 4.58
CA THR A 64 1.61 3.20 5.64
C THR A 64 0.24 2.80 5.13
N VAL A 65 -0.01 1.50 4.99
CA VAL A 65 -1.27 0.97 4.45
C VAL A 65 -2.04 0.24 5.54
N ARG A 66 -3.30 0.62 5.75
CA ARG A 66 -4.21 -0.05 6.67
C ARG A 66 -5.27 -0.80 5.87
N CYS A 67 -5.19 -2.13 5.91
CA CYS A 67 -6.15 -2.99 5.25
C CYS A 67 -7.33 -3.28 6.20
N GLY A 68 -8.55 -3.20 5.66
CA GLY A 68 -9.80 -3.48 6.36
C GLY A 68 -10.04 -4.98 6.59
N THR A 69 -11.27 -5.44 6.37
CA THR A 69 -11.71 -6.84 6.51
C THR A 69 -11.91 -7.55 5.16
N GLY A 70 -11.78 -6.82 4.05
CA GLY A 70 -11.86 -7.34 2.69
C GLY A 70 -10.52 -7.80 2.14
N THR A 71 -10.43 -7.91 0.82
CA THR A 71 -9.22 -8.28 0.09
C THR A 71 -8.35 -7.04 -0.11
N CYS A 72 -7.10 -7.11 0.34
CA CYS A 72 -6.13 -6.02 0.23
C CYS A 72 -4.89 -6.50 -0.52
N GLU A 73 -4.64 -5.93 -1.69
CA GLU A 73 -3.46 -6.21 -2.50
C GLU A 73 -2.55 -4.97 -2.48
N VAL A 74 -1.31 -5.13 -2.02
CA VAL A 74 -0.33 -4.06 -1.97
C VAL A 74 0.88 -4.45 -2.79
N ASP A 75 1.21 -3.65 -3.81
CA ASP A 75 2.42 -3.79 -4.61
C ASP A 75 3.41 -2.69 -4.27
N CYS A 76 4.60 -3.09 -3.81
CA CYS A 76 5.68 -2.22 -3.40
C CYS A 76 6.84 -2.40 -4.34
N ALA A 77 6.99 -1.45 -5.26
CA ALA A 77 8.01 -1.45 -6.29
C ALA A 77 9.36 -0.91 -5.79
N ALA A 78 10.37 -1.01 -6.66
CA ALA A 78 11.75 -0.67 -6.34
C ALA A 78 11.91 0.71 -5.67
N GLY A 79 12.61 0.72 -4.53
CA GLY A 79 12.91 1.92 -3.75
C GLY A 79 11.80 2.33 -2.77
N ALA A 80 10.57 1.82 -2.91
CA ALA A 80 9.48 2.12 -2.00
C ALA A 80 9.71 1.53 -0.60
N ARG A 81 9.14 2.18 0.42
CA ARG A 81 9.06 1.66 1.78
C ARG A 81 7.61 1.48 2.18
N CYS A 82 7.22 0.26 2.48
CA CYS A 82 5.85 -0.11 2.76
C CYS A 82 5.70 -0.69 4.15
N ALA A 83 4.87 -0.06 4.96
CA ALA A 83 4.40 -0.56 6.25
C ALA A 83 2.93 -0.93 6.12
N VAL A 84 2.64 -2.22 5.96
CA VAL A 84 1.28 -2.73 5.75
C VAL A 84 0.76 -3.36 7.05
N SER A 85 -0.42 -2.92 7.49
CA SER A 85 -1.11 -3.50 8.63
C SER A 85 -2.41 -4.17 8.18
N CYS A 86 -2.41 -5.49 8.22
CA CYS A 86 -3.57 -6.31 7.87
C CYS A 86 -4.37 -6.57 9.15
N LYS A 87 -5.63 -6.13 9.19
CA LYS A 87 -6.47 -6.27 10.39
C LYS A 87 -7.22 -7.60 10.40
N THR A 88 -7.97 -7.90 9.35
CA THR A 88 -8.71 -9.16 9.12
C THR A 88 -8.91 -9.36 7.61
N GLY A 89 -9.24 -10.57 7.15
CA GLY A 89 -9.45 -10.85 5.72
C GLY A 89 -8.19 -11.32 5.00
N ASP A 90 -8.16 -11.16 3.67
CA ASP A 90 -7.08 -11.63 2.81
C ASP A 90 -6.16 -10.46 2.42
N CYS A 91 -4.92 -10.50 2.87
CA CYS A 91 -3.94 -9.43 2.69
C CYS A 91 -2.72 -9.94 1.94
N ALA A 92 -2.59 -9.57 0.67
CA ALA A 92 -1.47 -9.93 -0.17
C ALA A 92 -0.54 -8.72 -0.33
N VAL A 93 0.73 -8.88 0.03
CA VAL A 93 1.76 -7.86 -0.14
C VAL A 93 2.86 -8.44 -1.02
N THR A 94 3.15 -7.74 -2.11
CA THR A 94 4.19 -8.09 -3.05
C THR A 94 5.25 -7.00 -3.04
N CYS A 95 6.50 -7.41 -2.88
CA CYS A 95 7.64 -6.50 -2.77
C CYS A 95 8.67 -6.86 -3.82
N THR A 96 9.02 -5.88 -4.64
CA THR A 96 9.92 -6.09 -5.77
C THR A 96 10.99 -5.00 -5.89
N GLY A 97 12.12 -5.35 -6.52
CA GLY A 97 13.29 -4.49 -6.64
C GLY A 97 13.84 -4.12 -5.27
N SER A 98 14.50 -2.97 -5.13
CA SER A 98 15.07 -2.52 -3.85
C SER A 98 14.03 -1.96 -2.86
N ALA A 99 12.83 -2.56 -2.79
CA ALA A 99 11.79 -2.17 -1.86
C ALA A 99 12.10 -2.63 -0.42
N ALA A 100 11.56 -1.90 0.55
CA ALA A 100 11.60 -2.24 1.96
C ALA A 100 10.18 -2.48 2.47
N CYS A 101 9.86 -3.73 2.80
CA CYS A 101 8.51 -4.13 3.18
C CYS A 101 8.44 -4.67 4.59
N THR A 102 7.46 -4.18 5.33
CA THR A 102 7.07 -4.70 6.63
C THR A 102 5.57 -4.96 6.63
N GLN A 103 5.17 -6.23 6.75
CA GLN A 103 3.76 -6.62 6.87
C GLN A 103 3.47 -7.04 8.32
N ARG A 104 2.48 -6.43 8.96
CA ARG A 104 1.92 -6.88 10.23
C ARG A 104 0.63 -7.65 9.97
N CYS A 105 0.64 -8.95 10.27
CA CYS A 105 -0.53 -9.78 10.12
C CYS A 105 -1.28 -9.91 11.44
N ASN A 106 -2.22 -9.00 11.76
CA ASN A 106 -2.93 -9.07 13.04
C ASN A 106 -3.92 -10.24 13.08
N ALA A 107 -4.73 -10.45 12.04
CA ALA A 107 -5.63 -11.59 11.87
C ALA A 107 -5.99 -11.78 10.38
N GLY A 108 -6.58 -12.94 10.04
CA GLY A 108 -6.91 -13.32 8.66
C GLY A 108 -5.78 -14.07 7.95
N GLN A 109 -5.80 -14.10 6.62
CA GLN A 109 -4.76 -14.70 5.80
C GLN A 109 -3.85 -13.61 5.25
N CYS A 110 -2.58 -13.63 5.62
CA CYS A 110 -1.60 -12.66 5.14
C CYS A 110 -0.54 -13.37 4.32
N THR A 111 -0.36 -12.94 3.08
CA THR A 111 0.71 -13.39 2.21
C THR A 111 1.69 -12.23 2.01
N LEU A 112 2.97 -12.45 2.30
CA LEU A 112 4.07 -11.55 1.94
C LEU A 112 4.97 -12.26 0.95
N THR A 113 5.13 -11.69 -0.23
CA THR A 113 6.02 -12.20 -1.28
C THR A 113 7.07 -11.16 -1.58
N CYS A 114 8.35 -11.56 -1.48
CA CYS A 114 9.48 -10.70 -1.75
C CYS A 114 10.40 -11.34 -2.78
N ASP A 115 10.82 -10.56 -3.77
CA ASP A 115 11.82 -11.02 -4.75
C ASP A 115 13.25 -10.90 -4.19
N ALA A 116 14.22 -11.58 -4.81
CA ALA A 116 15.62 -11.60 -4.35
C ALA A 116 16.31 -10.21 -4.33
N ALA A 117 15.80 -9.24 -5.08
CA ALA A 117 16.28 -7.86 -5.09
C ALA A 117 15.71 -7.00 -3.95
N THR A 118 14.71 -7.52 -3.21
CA THR A 118 14.07 -6.84 -2.07
C THR A 118 15.12 -6.50 -1.02
N GLN A 119 15.17 -5.22 -0.65
CA GLN A 119 16.19 -4.73 0.28
C GLN A 119 15.92 -5.21 1.71
N SER A 120 14.64 -5.23 2.10
CA SER A 120 14.22 -5.80 3.38
C SER A 120 12.82 -6.36 3.26
N CYS A 121 12.61 -7.57 3.74
CA CYS A 121 11.32 -8.24 3.74
C CYS A 121 11.06 -8.82 5.13
N GLN A 122 10.16 -8.19 5.88
CA GLN A 122 9.82 -8.62 7.23
C GLN A 122 8.32 -8.81 7.37
N GLN A 123 7.92 -10.01 7.80
CA GLN A 123 6.57 -10.29 8.26
C GLN A 123 6.58 -10.35 9.78
N ILE A 124 5.74 -9.55 10.40
CA ILE A 124 5.47 -9.58 11.84
C ILE A 124 4.18 -10.36 12.00
N GLU A 125 4.32 -11.59 12.48
CA GLU A 125 3.20 -12.48 12.76
C GLU A 125 2.39 -11.95 13.95
N GLY A 126 1.07 -11.97 13.80
CA GLY A 126 0.10 -11.73 14.88
C GLY A 126 -0.77 -12.98 15.07
N THR A 127 -2.08 -12.82 15.23
CA THR A 127 -3.00 -13.95 15.44
C THR A 127 -3.57 -14.54 14.14
N GLY A 128 -3.12 -14.06 12.98
CA GLY A 128 -3.54 -14.53 11.65
C GLY A 128 -2.63 -15.60 11.05
N ASP A 129 -3.11 -16.24 9.99
CA ASP A 129 -2.36 -17.19 9.16
C ASP A 129 -1.41 -16.42 8.24
N ALA A 130 -0.16 -16.32 8.65
CA ALA A 130 0.87 -15.57 7.95
C ALA A 130 1.74 -16.52 7.11
N THR A 131 1.88 -16.22 5.82
CA THR A 131 2.82 -16.88 4.92
C THR A 131 3.78 -15.84 4.37
N CYS A 132 5.09 -16.05 4.55
CA CYS A 132 6.11 -15.22 3.89
C CYS A 132 7.02 -16.04 2.98
N THR A 133 7.16 -15.59 1.74
CA THR A 133 8.13 -16.09 0.76
C THR A 133 9.22 -15.04 0.55
N GLY A 134 10.48 -15.40 0.84
CA GLY A 134 11.62 -14.48 0.66
C GLY A 134 11.87 -13.53 1.85
N CYS A 135 11.23 -13.75 3.01
CA CYS A 135 11.56 -13.03 4.23
C CYS A 135 12.98 -13.37 4.71
N THR A 136 13.72 -12.34 5.09
CA THR A 136 14.98 -12.49 5.81
C THR A 136 14.70 -12.22 7.29
N GLY A 137 14.55 -13.30 8.06
CA GLY A 137 14.40 -13.26 9.52
C GLY A 137 15.72 -12.93 10.22
#